data_AF-A0A928E7P3-F1
#
_entry.id   AF-A0A928E7P3-F1
#
_cell.length_a   1.000
_cell.length_b   1.000
_cell.length_c   1.000
_cell.angle_alpha   90.00
_cell.angle_beta   90.00
_cell.angle_gamma   90.00
#
_symmetry.space_group_name_H-M   'P 1'
#
loop_
_entity.id
_entity.type
_entity.pdbx_description
1 polymer ?
#
loop_
_entity_poly.entity_id
_entity_poly.type
_entity_poly.pdbx_seq_one_letter_code
_entity_poly.pdbx_strand_id
1 'polypeptide(L)'
;MLLPLALLSALYFKTSDGNIYHTIDKIPDGMCILNNNGTELVYEATNFNTCNEIVLQPGCYRAELRGGIGLQNERCLDVVAQDIIETVSAIFNINEPTTVYVFRGGDGNAGGVNVVNNKTGAFGGGASGVDSMLVVGDRVWRASGGAGASCVMPMYSYVNMDTGGYAGGIGIGGDFDDVSLNQWRIYQHQNNYRIYATAGGGGASPNGAGGTDWKYHHDFINGDEYVNAGTNGTDERGGNGGDIYVCKDFSCTTMVAATGGIGGATVTYECGGQTAKTYGGGGGGGAYSGDYSTAVNGGNGGSGSSGTSDVSFVRIYKI
;
A
#
# COMPACT_ATOMS: atom_id res chain seq x y z
N MET A 1 -8.74 31.62 55.31
CA MET A 1 -8.09 31.20 54.06
C MET A 1 -7.49 29.82 54.30
N LEU A 2 -8.17 28.76 53.88
CA LEU A 2 -7.64 27.39 53.91
C LEU A 2 -6.88 27.18 52.60
N LEU A 3 -5.57 26.93 52.67
CA LEU A 3 -4.82 26.41 51.53
C LEU A 3 -5.26 24.95 51.26
N PRO A 4 -5.40 24.53 50.00
CA PRO A 4 -5.61 23.13 49.70
C PRO A 4 -4.31 22.36 49.99
N LEU A 5 -4.36 21.37 50.87
CA LEU A 5 -3.31 20.36 50.96
C LEU A 5 -3.32 19.56 49.66
N ALA A 6 -2.35 19.82 48.78
CA ALA A 6 -2.04 18.89 47.70
C ALA A 6 -1.51 17.60 48.34
N LEU A 7 -2.24 16.50 48.21
CA LEU A 7 -1.68 15.17 48.53
C LEU A 7 -0.51 14.94 47.59
N LEU A 8 0.73 14.94 48.10
CA LEU A 8 1.87 14.42 47.36
C LEU A 8 1.70 12.90 47.25
N SER A 9 1.42 12.42 46.05
CA SER A 9 1.49 11.02 45.70
C SER A 9 2.96 10.64 45.47
N ALA A 10 3.54 9.93 46.44
CA ALA A 10 4.86 9.33 46.32
C ALA A 10 4.74 7.84 45.97
N LEU A 11 5.55 7.35 45.03
CA LEU A 11 5.64 5.93 44.69
C LEU A 11 6.73 5.26 45.53
N TYR A 12 6.38 4.19 46.23
CA TYR A 12 7.30 3.40 47.04
C TYR A 12 7.49 2.02 46.40
N PHE A 13 8.72 1.68 46.03
CA PHE A 13 9.07 0.31 45.63
C PHE A 13 9.47 -0.49 46.86
N LYS A 14 8.65 -1.49 47.20
CA LYS A 14 8.84 -2.35 48.37
C LYS A 14 9.23 -3.77 47.93
N THR A 15 10.26 -4.32 48.55
CA THR A 15 10.65 -5.72 48.37
C THR A 15 9.64 -6.64 49.08
N SER A 16 9.65 -7.94 48.74
CA SER A 16 8.71 -8.94 49.29
C SER A 16 8.84 -9.14 50.81
N ASP A 17 9.97 -8.76 51.41
CA ASP A 17 10.25 -8.74 52.85
C ASP A 17 9.88 -7.40 53.53
N GLY A 18 9.35 -6.44 52.77
CA GLY A 18 8.80 -5.19 53.30
C GLY A 18 9.79 -4.03 53.42
N ASN A 19 10.99 -4.12 52.85
CA ASN A 19 11.93 -3.01 52.81
C ASN A 19 11.63 -2.07 51.63
N ILE A 20 11.71 -0.75 51.84
CA ILE A 20 11.53 0.25 50.79
C ILE A 20 12.90 0.56 50.18
N TYR A 21 13.07 0.34 48.87
CA TYR A 21 14.35 0.54 48.19
C TYR A 21 14.44 1.89 47.47
N HIS A 22 13.30 2.46 47.07
CA HIS A 22 13.28 3.71 46.33
C HIS A 22 11.96 4.47 46.52
N THR A 23 12.06 5.78 46.71
CA THR A 23 10.94 6.72 46.75
C THR A 23 11.03 7.66 45.56
N ILE A 24 9.94 7.74 44.79
CA ILE A 24 9.73 8.84 43.86
C ILE A 24 8.88 9.86 44.59
N ASP A 25 9.51 10.90 45.10
CA ASP A 25 8.89 11.92 45.96
C ASP A 25 7.82 12.75 45.25
N LYS A 26 7.84 12.75 43.91
CA LYS A 26 6.80 13.34 43.08
C LYS A 26 6.62 12.53 41.81
N ILE A 27 5.49 11.85 41.69
CA ILE A 27 5.03 11.34 40.41
C ILE A 27 4.69 12.55 39.53
N PRO A 28 5.35 12.76 38.38
CA PRO A 28 4.97 13.82 37.46
C PRO A 28 3.49 13.69 37.07
N ASP A 29 2.79 14.83 37.03
CA ASP A 29 1.43 14.88 36.53
C ASP A 29 1.40 14.26 35.13
N GLY A 30 0.54 13.26 34.92
CA GLY A 30 0.45 12.54 33.66
C GLY A 30 1.19 11.20 33.57
N MET A 31 1.94 10.77 34.59
CA MET A 31 2.52 9.42 34.59
C MET A 31 1.46 8.34 34.82
N CYS A 32 1.62 7.23 34.08
CA CYS A 32 0.87 6.01 34.32
C CYS A 32 1.70 4.97 35.05
N ILE A 33 1.14 4.45 36.14
CA ILE A 33 1.75 3.38 36.94
C ILE A 33 0.95 2.12 36.67
N LEU A 34 1.55 1.21 35.92
CA LEU A 34 0.99 -0.12 35.66
C LEU A 34 0.88 -0.87 36.98
N ASN A 35 -0.35 -1.11 37.42
CA ASN A 35 -0.65 -1.98 38.54
C ASN A 35 -0.91 -3.40 37.98
N ASN A 36 -0.41 -4.44 38.66
CA ASN A 36 -0.68 -5.85 38.33
C ASN A 36 -2.16 -6.27 38.41
N ASN A 37 -3.09 -5.37 38.77
CA ASN A 37 -4.53 -5.63 38.91
C ASN A 37 -5.31 -5.76 37.59
N GLY A 38 -4.62 -5.76 36.45
CA GLY A 38 -5.19 -6.16 35.16
C GLY A 38 -5.42 -5.01 34.20
N THR A 39 -5.34 -5.33 32.92
CA THR A 39 -5.60 -4.45 31.79
C THR A 39 -7.02 -4.71 31.29
N GLU A 40 -7.89 -3.70 31.30
CA GLU A 40 -9.30 -3.82 30.85
C GLU A 40 -9.46 -3.22 29.46
N LEU A 41 -9.98 -3.98 28.49
CA LEU A 41 -10.35 -3.42 27.18
C LEU A 41 -11.57 -2.51 27.33
N VAL A 42 -11.41 -1.22 27.07
CA VAL A 42 -12.49 -0.23 27.19
C VAL A 42 -13.06 0.18 25.84
N TYR A 43 -12.30 0.00 24.75
CA TYR A 43 -12.77 0.28 23.40
C TYR A 43 -12.00 -0.52 22.35
N GLU A 44 -12.71 -1.02 21.34
CA GLU A 44 -12.13 -1.57 20.12
C GLU A 44 -12.90 -1.02 18.92
N ALA A 45 -12.17 -0.47 17.96
CA ALA A 45 -12.75 0.07 16.74
C ALA A 45 -13.25 -1.05 15.83
N THR A 46 -14.56 -1.07 15.55
CA THR A 46 -15.20 -2.07 14.68
C THR A 46 -15.35 -1.60 13.24
N ASN A 47 -15.55 -0.29 13.03
CA ASN A 47 -15.78 0.29 11.72
C ASN A 47 -14.45 0.70 11.07
N PHE A 48 -14.29 0.36 9.80
CA PHE A 48 -13.15 0.77 8.98
C PHE A 48 -13.39 2.15 8.38
N ASN A 49 -12.30 2.91 8.21
CA ASN A 49 -12.26 4.19 7.52
C ASN A 49 -13.27 5.22 8.03
N THR A 50 -13.66 5.08 9.30
CA THR A 50 -14.67 5.91 9.94
C THR A 50 -14.04 6.53 11.19
N CYS A 51 -14.21 7.83 11.34
CA CYS A 51 -13.83 8.50 12.57
C CYS A 51 -14.86 8.22 13.65
N ASN A 52 -14.44 7.59 14.74
CA ASN A 52 -15.26 7.37 15.92
C ASN A 52 -14.87 8.38 16.99
N GLU A 53 -15.87 9.05 17.55
CA GLU A 53 -15.70 9.93 18.70
C GLU A 53 -16.15 9.20 19.96
N ILE A 54 -15.26 9.10 20.95
CA ILE A 54 -15.55 8.48 22.25
C ILE A 54 -15.11 9.38 23.39
N VAL A 55 -15.74 9.23 24.56
CA VAL A 55 -15.33 9.94 25.77
C VAL A 55 -14.65 8.96 26.72
N LEU A 56 -13.37 9.18 26.99
CA LEU A 56 -12.64 8.45 28.01
C LEU A 56 -12.75 9.19 29.35
N GLN A 57 -13.00 8.44 30.42
CA GLN A 57 -13.00 8.97 31.78
C GLN A 57 -11.57 9.22 32.27
N PRO A 58 -11.37 9.93 33.39
CA PRO A 58 -10.04 10.06 33.98
C PRO A 58 -9.40 8.70 34.28
N GLY A 59 -8.12 8.59 33.95
CA GLY A 59 -7.33 7.39 34.16
C GLY A 59 -6.20 7.19 33.17
N CYS A 60 -5.50 6.07 33.36
CA CYS A 60 -4.40 5.64 32.54
C CYS A 60 -4.83 4.65 31.49
N TYR A 61 -4.31 4.85 30.27
CA TYR A 61 -4.70 4.09 29.11
C TYR A 61 -3.48 3.61 28.35
N ARG A 62 -3.61 2.41 27.78
CA ARG A 62 -2.75 1.89 26.72
C ARG A 62 -3.56 1.77 25.45
N ALA A 63 -3.08 2.34 24.35
CA ALA A 63 -3.62 2.09 23.03
C ALA A 63 -2.68 1.19 22.23
N GLU A 64 -3.26 0.31 21.42
CA GLU A 64 -2.55 -0.50 20.44
C GLU A 64 -3.20 -0.28 19.08
N LEU A 65 -2.39 0.04 18.09
CA LEU A 65 -2.84 0.40 16.74
C LEU A 65 -2.08 -0.40 15.70
N ARG A 66 -2.79 -0.80 14.65
CA ARG A 66 -2.21 -1.37 13.44
C ARG A 66 -2.99 -0.87 12.21
N GLY A 67 -2.28 -0.42 11.18
CA GLY A 67 -2.87 -0.01 9.90
C GLY A 67 -3.38 -1.20 9.08
N GLY A 68 -4.10 -0.91 8.00
CA GLY A 68 -4.47 -1.94 7.02
C GLY A 68 -3.27 -2.38 6.17
N ILE A 69 -3.39 -3.50 5.48
CA ILE A 69 -2.40 -3.91 4.46
C ILE A 69 -2.71 -3.24 3.13
N GLY A 70 -1.69 -2.94 2.32
CA GLY A 70 -1.96 -2.74 0.90
C GLY A 70 -2.22 -4.08 0.25
N LEU A 71 -3.01 -4.07 -0.82
CA LEU A 71 -3.41 -5.29 -1.50
C LEU A 71 -2.71 -5.44 -2.84
N GLN A 72 -2.76 -6.67 -3.35
CA GLN A 72 -2.37 -7.06 -4.68
C GLN A 72 -3.54 -7.72 -5.39
N ASN A 73 -3.41 -7.94 -6.69
CA ASN A 73 -4.37 -8.79 -7.38
C ASN A 73 -4.16 -10.27 -7.02
N GLU A 74 -5.25 -11.01 -6.79
CA GLU A 74 -5.20 -12.46 -6.46
C GLU A 74 -4.52 -13.33 -7.53
N ARG A 75 -4.40 -12.82 -8.77
CA ARG A 75 -3.75 -13.52 -9.88
C ARG A 75 -2.24 -13.31 -9.94
N CYS A 76 -1.65 -12.51 -9.05
CA CYS A 76 -0.20 -12.41 -8.94
C CYS A 76 0.37 -13.75 -8.39
N LEU A 77 1.46 -14.25 -8.98
CA LEU A 77 2.15 -15.46 -8.47
C LEU A 77 3.20 -15.12 -7.42
N ASP A 78 3.99 -14.09 -7.68
CA ASP A 78 4.96 -13.54 -6.76
C ASP A 78 4.66 -12.06 -6.50
N VAL A 79 5.24 -11.54 -5.43
CA VAL A 79 4.93 -10.23 -4.88
C VAL A 79 6.22 -9.57 -4.44
N VAL A 80 6.41 -8.31 -4.84
CA VAL A 80 7.24 -7.39 -4.07
C VAL A 80 6.26 -6.60 -3.21
N ALA A 81 6.15 -6.96 -1.95
CA ALA A 81 5.40 -6.21 -0.95
C ALA A 81 6.38 -5.83 0.16
N GLN A 82 6.31 -4.57 0.60
CA GLN A 82 6.87 -4.21 1.89
C GLN A 82 5.81 -4.44 2.96
N ASP A 83 6.00 -5.48 3.79
CA ASP A 83 5.22 -5.71 5.01
C ASP A 83 5.61 -4.69 6.11
N ILE A 84 5.45 -3.39 5.84
CA ILE A 84 5.57 -2.37 6.88
C ILE A 84 4.21 -2.29 7.56
N ILE A 85 3.96 -3.20 8.49
CA ILE A 85 2.75 -3.20 9.31
C ILE A 85 3.16 -3.36 10.77
N GLU A 86 3.74 -2.31 11.34
CA GLU A 86 4.15 -2.27 12.74
C GLU A 86 2.96 -1.98 13.66
N THR A 87 2.92 -2.67 14.80
CA THR A 87 1.98 -2.33 15.87
C THR A 87 2.55 -1.17 16.67
N VAL A 88 1.82 -0.06 16.73
CA VAL A 88 2.14 1.06 17.60
C VAL A 88 1.45 0.86 18.94
N SER A 89 2.23 0.92 20.02
CA SER A 89 1.70 0.95 21.39
C SER A 89 1.98 2.30 22.03
N ALA A 90 0.95 2.87 22.66
CA ALA A 90 1.01 4.18 23.29
C ALA A 90 0.43 4.10 24.70
N ILE A 91 1.08 4.76 25.67
CA ILE A 91 0.53 4.93 27.02
C ILE A 91 0.27 6.41 27.25
N PHE A 92 -0.91 6.73 27.78
CA PHE A 92 -1.30 8.10 28.07
C PHE A 92 -2.24 8.19 29.28
N ASN A 93 -2.14 9.30 30.00
CA ASN A 93 -3.03 9.65 31.10
C ASN A 93 -4.03 10.74 30.69
N ILE A 94 -5.23 10.66 31.25
CA ILE A 94 -6.32 11.62 31.12
C ILE A 94 -6.75 12.05 32.53
N ASN A 95 -6.84 13.36 32.78
CA ASN A 95 -7.14 13.91 34.11
C ASN A 95 -8.62 14.30 34.29
N GLU A 96 -9.36 14.49 33.20
CA GLU A 96 -10.77 14.86 33.16
C GLU A 96 -11.45 14.15 31.97
N PRO A 97 -12.78 13.96 31.97
CA PRO A 97 -13.46 13.34 30.83
C PRO A 97 -13.05 14.00 29.51
N THR A 98 -12.44 13.22 28.61
CA THR A 98 -11.80 13.74 27.40
C THR A 98 -12.38 13.06 26.16
N THR A 99 -12.74 13.86 25.17
CA THR A 99 -13.11 13.38 23.84
C THR A 99 -11.86 12.90 23.11
N VAL A 100 -11.95 11.70 22.55
CA VAL A 100 -10.90 11.00 21.84
C VAL A 100 -11.43 10.57 20.48
N TYR A 101 -10.63 10.77 19.44
CA TYR A 101 -10.97 10.35 18.09
C TYR A 101 -10.19 9.10 17.71
N VAL A 102 -10.91 8.08 17.26
CA VAL A 102 -10.36 6.78 16.90
C VAL A 102 -10.69 6.47 15.45
N PHE A 103 -9.66 6.17 14.67
CA PHE A 103 -9.80 5.81 13.27
C PHE A 103 -9.04 4.51 13.00
N ARG A 104 -9.75 3.50 12.54
CA ARG A 104 -9.17 2.22 12.12
C ARG A 104 -9.10 2.20 10.59
N GLY A 105 -7.90 2.07 10.05
CA GLY A 105 -7.67 1.94 8.62
C GLY A 105 -8.11 0.57 8.08
N GLY A 106 -8.70 0.54 6.89
CA GLY A 106 -8.94 -0.69 6.13
C GLY A 106 -7.78 -1.03 5.20
N ASP A 107 -7.83 -2.21 4.61
CA ASP A 107 -6.87 -2.65 3.60
C ASP A 107 -7.06 -1.88 2.29
N GLY A 108 -5.99 -1.70 1.52
CA GLY A 108 -6.06 -1.09 0.19
C GLY A 108 -6.89 -1.94 -0.79
N ASN A 109 -7.31 -1.38 -1.92
CA ASN A 109 -7.91 -2.17 -3.00
C ASN A 109 -6.86 -2.74 -3.95
N ALA A 110 -7.10 -3.95 -4.45
CA ALA A 110 -6.29 -4.57 -5.49
C ALA A 110 -6.32 -3.79 -6.80
N GLY A 111 -5.22 -3.86 -7.56
CA GLY A 111 -5.17 -3.39 -8.94
C GLY A 111 -5.99 -4.27 -9.88
N GLY A 112 -6.42 -3.67 -10.99
CA GLY A 112 -7.09 -4.36 -12.08
C GLY A 112 -6.13 -5.18 -12.93
N VAL A 113 -6.68 -6.21 -13.58
CA VAL A 113 -5.92 -7.09 -14.47
C VAL A 113 -6.71 -7.33 -15.74
N ASN A 114 -6.06 -7.11 -16.87
CA ASN A 114 -6.57 -7.52 -18.18
C ASN A 114 -5.75 -8.71 -18.66
N VAL A 115 -6.40 -9.84 -18.90
CA VAL A 115 -5.76 -11.06 -19.44
C VAL A 115 -6.52 -11.54 -20.66
N VAL A 116 -5.78 -11.96 -21.68
CA VAL A 116 -6.33 -12.70 -22.83
C VAL A 116 -5.78 -14.12 -22.83
N ASN A 117 -6.70 -15.09 -23.00
CA ASN A 117 -6.40 -16.52 -23.13
C ASN A 117 -5.53 -17.12 -22.01
N ASN A 118 -5.58 -16.56 -20.80
CA ASN A 118 -4.76 -16.95 -19.63
C ASN A 118 -3.23 -16.92 -19.87
N LYS A 119 -2.74 -16.19 -20.88
CA LYS A 119 -1.33 -16.24 -21.31
C LYS A 119 -0.70 -14.89 -21.65
N THR A 120 -1.49 -13.84 -21.84
CA THR A 120 -0.99 -12.47 -22.02
C THR A 120 -1.81 -11.57 -21.12
N GLY A 121 -1.16 -10.78 -20.27
CA GLY A 121 -1.88 -9.89 -19.38
C GLY A 121 -1.06 -8.71 -18.89
N ALA A 122 -1.76 -7.64 -18.57
CA ALA A 122 -1.20 -6.41 -18.03
C ALA A 122 -1.91 -6.04 -16.71
N PHE A 123 -1.12 -5.63 -15.72
CA PHE A 123 -1.52 -5.60 -14.32
C PHE A 123 -1.27 -4.20 -13.74
N GLY A 124 -2.29 -3.61 -13.11
CA GLY A 124 -2.10 -2.43 -12.28
C GLY A 124 -1.57 -2.80 -10.90
N GLY A 125 -0.83 -1.89 -10.27
CA GLY A 125 -0.42 -2.01 -8.87
C GLY A 125 -1.62 -1.80 -7.93
N GLY A 126 -1.61 -2.41 -6.75
CA GLY A 126 -2.66 -2.18 -5.75
C GLY A 126 -2.48 -0.90 -4.95
N ALA A 127 -3.53 -0.49 -4.24
CA ALA A 127 -3.49 0.64 -3.33
C ALA A 127 -2.86 0.25 -1.98
N SER A 128 -2.30 1.24 -1.29
CA SER A 128 -1.81 1.07 0.08
C SER A 128 -2.96 0.84 1.06
N GLY A 129 -2.65 0.19 2.18
CA GLY A 129 -3.51 0.18 3.34
C GLY A 129 -3.69 1.60 3.90
N VAL A 130 -4.76 1.80 4.66
CA VAL A 130 -5.02 3.06 5.34
C VAL A 130 -4.37 3.04 6.72
N ASP A 131 -3.80 4.17 7.12
CA ASP A 131 -3.30 4.36 8.49
C ASP A 131 -4.41 4.18 9.53
N SER A 132 -4.04 3.62 10.69
CA SER A 132 -4.85 3.67 11.91
C SER A 132 -4.33 4.76 12.83
N MET A 133 -5.22 5.51 13.48
CA MET A 133 -4.80 6.60 14.38
C MET A 133 -5.70 6.79 15.59
N LEU A 134 -5.10 7.40 16.61
CA LEU A 134 -5.72 7.84 17.84
C LEU A 134 -5.35 9.29 18.10
N VAL A 135 -6.34 10.15 18.31
CA VAL A 135 -6.15 11.57 18.63
C VAL A 135 -6.73 11.87 20.01
N VAL A 136 -5.89 12.37 20.91
CA VAL A 136 -6.25 12.75 22.29
C VAL A 136 -5.74 14.16 22.55
N GLY A 137 -6.64 15.16 22.45
CA GLY A 137 -6.24 16.57 22.42
C GLY A 137 -5.24 16.82 21.30
N ASP A 138 -4.06 17.37 21.63
CA ASP A 138 -3.00 17.67 20.66
C ASP A 138 -2.09 16.47 20.34
N ARG A 139 -2.32 15.31 20.98
CA ARG A 139 -1.49 14.11 20.80
C ARG A 139 -2.08 13.20 19.74
N VAL A 140 -1.24 12.75 18.81
CA VAL A 140 -1.60 11.84 17.72
C VAL A 140 -0.68 10.63 17.74
N TRP A 141 -1.26 9.44 17.78
CA TRP A 141 -0.55 8.19 17.52
C TRP A 141 -1.06 7.60 16.23
N ARG A 142 -0.15 7.12 15.40
CA ARG A 142 -0.45 6.63 14.05
C ARG A 142 0.35 5.37 13.76
N ALA A 143 -0.35 4.32 13.35
CA ALA A 143 0.24 3.11 12.78
C ALA A 143 0.02 3.15 11.26
N SER A 144 1.11 3.12 10.51
CA SER A 144 1.07 3.22 9.05
C SER A 144 0.35 2.03 8.43
N GLY A 145 -0.40 2.30 7.35
CA GLY A 145 -0.85 1.26 6.44
C GLY A 145 0.30 0.68 5.63
N GLY A 146 0.21 -0.60 5.28
CA GLY A 146 1.18 -1.27 4.43
C GLY A 146 1.16 -0.74 2.99
N ALA A 147 2.28 -0.87 2.29
CA ALA A 147 2.36 -0.54 0.87
C ALA A 147 1.43 -1.42 0.04
N GLY A 148 0.95 -0.90 -1.10
CA GLY A 148 0.31 -1.74 -2.12
C GLY A 148 1.28 -2.78 -2.64
N ALA A 149 0.86 -3.65 -3.55
CA ALA A 149 1.80 -4.54 -4.20
C ALA A 149 1.66 -4.48 -5.73
N SER A 150 2.80 -4.57 -6.40
CA SER A 150 2.87 -4.84 -7.83
C SER A 150 2.83 -6.37 -8.03
N CYS A 151 2.17 -6.82 -9.10
CA CYS A 151 2.27 -8.23 -9.47
C CYS A 151 3.67 -8.51 -10.02
N VAL A 152 4.41 -9.41 -9.37
CA VAL A 152 5.63 -9.99 -9.94
C VAL A 152 5.20 -11.20 -10.75
N MET A 153 5.19 -11.03 -12.06
CA MET A 153 5.09 -12.05 -13.11
C MET A 153 4.04 -13.19 -12.95
N PRO A 154 3.04 -13.32 -13.85
CA PRO A 154 2.39 -14.61 -14.08
C PRO A 154 3.33 -15.57 -14.85
N MET A 155 4.15 -16.36 -14.16
CA MET A 155 4.81 -17.55 -14.73
C MET A 155 4.21 -18.85 -14.18
N TYR A 156 3.11 -19.32 -14.78
CA TYR A 156 2.84 -20.75 -14.68
C TYR A 156 3.82 -21.48 -15.62
N SER A 157 4.84 -22.06 -14.99
CA SER A 157 5.74 -23.14 -15.45
C SER A 157 6.88 -22.84 -16.45
N TYR A 158 8.11 -22.94 -15.89
CA TYR A 158 9.39 -23.37 -16.48
C TYR A 158 10.03 -22.58 -17.63
N VAL A 159 11.08 -21.85 -17.24
CA VAL A 159 12.08 -21.22 -18.11
C VAL A 159 13.16 -22.24 -18.46
N ASN A 160 13.26 -22.63 -19.74
CA ASN A 160 14.50 -23.09 -20.32
C ASN A 160 14.72 -22.26 -21.61
N MET A 161 15.66 -21.31 -21.54
CA MET A 161 15.76 -20.18 -22.48
C MET A 161 16.30 -20.54 -23.87
N ASP A 162 16.70 -21.80 -24.10
CA ASP A 162 17.20 -22.28 -25.40
C ASP A 162 16.12 -22.90 -26.30
N THR A 163 14.89 -23.08 -25.79
CA THR A 163 13.77 -23.60 -26.55
C THR A 163 12.57 -22.67 -26.42
N GLY A 164 12.63 -21.53 -27.09
CA GLY A 164 11.40 -20.84 -27.47
C GLY A 164 10.50 -20.36 -26.33
N GLY A 165 11.09 -19.83 -25.25
CA GLY A 165 10.34 -19.32 -24.10
C GLY A 165 9.53 -18.07 -24.45
N TYR A 166 8.23 -18.14 -24.21
CA TYR A 166 7.27 -17.05 -24.44
C TYR A 166 7.45 -15.97 -23.36
N ALA A 167 7.93 -14.79 -23.76
CA ALA A 167 7.93 -13.60 -22.91
C ALA A 167 6.68 -12.78 -23.21
N GLY A 168 5.52 -13.22 -22.73
CA GLY A 168 4.30 -12.41 -22.80
C GLY A 168 4.60 -11.05 -22.17
N GLY A 169 4.38 -9.97 -22.91
CA GLY A 169 4.55 -8.65 -22.37
C GLY A 169 3.66 -8.45 -21.13
N ILE A 170 4.25 -8.12 -19.98
CA ILE A 170 3.55 -7.74 -18.77
C ILE A 170 3.86 -6.26 -18.50
N GLY A 171 2.89 -5.38 -18.73
CA GLY A 171 2.96 -4.01 -18.21
C GLY A 171 2.54 -4.03 -16.75
N ILE A 172 3.48 -3.75 -15.85
CA ILE A 172 3.29 -3.76 -14.39
C ILE A 172 3.16 -2.32 -13.92
N GLY A 173 2.08 -1.97 -13.22
CA GLY A 173 1.99 -0.71 -12.49
C GLY A 173 2.90 -0.74 -11.27
N GLY A 174 3.69 0.31 -11.07
CA GLY A 174 4.63 0.41 -9.96
C GLY A 174 3.94 0.38 -8.60
N ASP A 175 4.65 -0.19 -7.63
CA ASP A 175 4.43 -0.03 -6.19
C ASP A 175 5.44 1.01 -5.61
N PHE A 176 5.38 1.29 -4.30
CA PHE A 176 6.20 2.27 -3.57
C PHE A 176 7.73 2.13 -3.81
N ASP A 177 8.22 0.93 -4.15
CA ASP A 177 9.65 0.62 -4.28
C ASP A 177 10.07 0.11 -5.68
N ASP A 178 9.13 -0.02 -6.62
CA ASP A 178 9.39 -0.76 -7.85
C ASP A 178 9.86 0.15 -8.99
N VAL A 179 11.08 -0.09 -9.47
CA VAL A 179 11.55 0.36 -10.78
C VAL A 179 10.79 -0.47 -11.83
N SER A 180 9.59 -0.01 -12.17
CA SER A 180 8.84 -0.33 -13.40
C SER A 180 9.65 -1.16 -14.40
N LEU A 181 9.49 -2.47 -14.37
CA LEU A 181 10.27 -3.36 -15.23
C LEU A 181 9.85 -3.16 -16.69
N ASN A 182 10.64 -2.40 -17.44
CA ASN A 182 10.50 -2.27 -18.89
C ASN A 182 11.07 -3.54 -19.53
N GLN A 183 10.26 -4.32 -20.24
CA GLN A 183 10.75 -5.49 -20.95
C GLN A 183 10.16 -5.57 -22.35
N TRP A 184 10.81 -4.90 -23.29
CA TRP A 184 10.77 -5.35 -24.69
C TRP A 184 11.71 -6.53 -24.87
N ARG A 185 11.20 -7.64 -25.41
CA ARG A 185 12.04 -8.77 -25.82
C ARG A 185 11.57 -9.26 -27.18
N ILE A 186 12.36 -9.01 -28.23
CA ILE A 186 12.17 -9.68 -29.51
C ILE A 186 12.72 -11.10 -29.37
N TYR A 187 11.87 -12.12 -29.58
CA TYR A 187 12.29 -13.51 -29.54
C TYR A 187 12.21 -14.14 -30.93
N GLN A 188 13.30 -14.81 -31.32
CA GLN A 188 13.32 -15.72 -32.45
C GLN A 188 12.93 -17.11 -31.95
N HIS A 189 11.79 -17.64 -32.39
CA HIS A 189 11.30 -18.97 -32.05
C HIS A 189 11.24 -19.83 -33.32
N GLN A 190 12.08 -20.88 -33.40
CA GLN A 190 12.04 -21.89 -34.46
C GLN A 190 11.97 -21.31 -35.89
N ASN A 191 12.94 -20.46 -36.25
CA ASN A 191 13.04 -19.78 -37.56
C ASN A 191 11.94 -18.74 -37.88
N ASN A 192 11.04 -18.43 -36.94
CA ASN A 192 10.10 -17.31 -37.02
C ASN A 192 10.41 -16.27 -35.95
N TYR A 193 10.51 -15.01 -36.37
CA TYR A 193 10.67 -13.91 -35.43
C TYR A 193 9.30 -13.46 -34.91
N ARG A 194 9.15 -13.32 -33.58
CA ARG A 194 7.92 -12.83 -32.94
C ARG A 194 8.22 -11.59 -32.09
N ILE A 195 7.30 -10.63 -32.13
CA ILE A 195 7.41 -9.36 -31.42
C ILE A 195 6.67 -9.47 -30.09
N TYR A 196 7.33 -9.15 -28.99
CA TYR A 196 6.70 -8.95 -27.69
C TYR A 196 7.03 -7.57 -27.18
N ALA A 197 5.99 -6.83 -26.81
CA ALA A 197 6.10 -5.43 -26.43
C ALA A 197 5.37 -5.16 -25.12
N THR A 198 6.00 -4.38 -24.25
CA THR A 198 5.35 -3.79 -23.08
C THR A 198 5.72 -2.32 -22.98
N ALA A 199 4.73 -1.50 -22.66
CA ALA A 199 4.95 -0.14 -22.23
C ALA A 199 5.33 -0.07 -20.75
N GLY A 200 5.91 1.07 -20.35
CA GLY A 200 6.25 1.35 -18.97
C GLY A 200 5.00 1.39 -18.09
N GLY A 201 5.11 0.90 -16.86
CA GLY A 201 4.08 1.07 -15.84
C GLY A 201 3.97 2.51 -15.35
N GLY A 202 2.81 2.93 -14.87
CA GLY A 202 2.69 4.15 -14.09
C GLY A 202 3.26 3.96 -12.69
N GLY A 203 3.82 5.03 -12.10
CA GLY A 203 4.35 4.97 -10.74
C GLY A 203 3.25 5.03 -9.67
N ALA A 204 3.48 4.46 -8.49
CA ALA A 204 2.54 4.57 -7.36
C ALA A 204 2.45 6.02 -6.83
N SER A 205 1.31 6.37 -6.25
CA SER A 205 1.18 7.62 -5.48
C SER A 205 2.05 7.55 -4.20
N PRO A 206 2.60 8.67 -3.72
CA PRO A 206 2.47 10.03 -4.25
C PRO A 206 3.50 10.42 -5.31
N ASN A 207 4.61 9.70 -5.41
CA ASN A 207 5.78 10.16 -6.15
C ASN A 207 6.56 9.02 -6.81
N GLY A 208 5.97 7.83 -6.90
CA GLY A 208 6.55 6.70 -7.61
C GLY A 208 6.85 7.09 -9.05
N ALA A 209 8.02 6.69 -9.54
CA ALA A 209 8.43 6.95 -10.90
C ALA A 209 7.64 6.05 -11.87
N GLY A 210 7.18 6.63 -12.98
CA GLY A 210 6.72 5.85 -14.11
C GLY A 210 7.88 5.18 -14.83
N GLY A 211 7.57 4.09 -15.54
CA GLY A 211 8.51 3.41 -16.40
C GLY A 211 8.96 4.27 -17.55
N THR A 212 10.12 3.92 -18.11
CA THR A 212 10.82 4.77 -19.06
C THR A 212 10.32 4.52 -20.47
N ASP A 213 10.33 5.58 -21.29
CA ASP A 213 10.14 5.47 -22.72
C ASP A 213 11.22 4.57 -23.31
N TRP A 214 10.86 3.78 -24.31
CA TRP A 214 11.86 3.13 -25.12
C TRP A 214 11.48 3.14 -26.58
N LYS A 215 12.43 3.52 -27.42
CA LYS A 215 12.31 3.49 -28.88
C LYS A 215 13.33 2.51 -29.40
N TYR A 216 12.85 1.49 -30.08
CA TYR A 216 13.71 0.58 -30.83
C TYR A 216 13.48 0.80 -32.31
N HIS A 217 14.57 1.10 -33.00
CA HIS A 217 14.58 1.08 -34.44
C HIS A 217 15.43 -0.11 -34.86
N HIS A 218 14.79 -1.14 -35.41
CA HIS A 218 15.51 -2.23 -36.06
C HIS A 218 15.37 -2.05 -37.57
N ASP A 219 16.48 -2.14 -38.31
CA ASP A 219 16.57 -1.95 -39.77
C ASP A 219 15.62 -2.84 -40.62
N PHE A 220 14.91 -3.80 -40.01
CA PHE A 220 13.99 -4.72 -40.69
C PHE A 220 12.50 -4.36 -40.53
N ILE A 221 12.16 -3.34 -39.73
CA ILE A 221 10.78 -2.91 -39.51
C ILE A 221 10.53 -1.60 -40.27
N ASN A 222 9.66 -1.65 -41.27
CA ASN A 222 9.22 -0.47 -42.03
C ASN A 222 8.10 0.26 -41.26
N GLY A 223 8.45 1.00 -40.21
CA GLY A 223 7.50 1.83 -39.45
C GLY A 223 8.07 2.40 -38.15
N ASP A 224 7.48 3.50 -37.66
CA ASP A 224 7.79 4.05 -36.34
C ASP A 224 6.99 3.30 -35.27
N GLU A 225 7.61 2.33 -34.60
CA GLU A 225 7.05 1.73 -33.39
C GLU A 225 7.27 2.66 -32.19
N TYR A 226 6.25 2.85 -31.35
CA TYR A 226 6.39 3.61 -30.12
C TYR A 226 5.81 2.87 -28.93
N VAL A 227 6.58 2.93 -27.85
CA VAL A 227 6.30 2.31 -26.58
C VAL A 227 6.60 3.38 -25.55
N ASN A 228 5.54 3.91 -24.96
CA ASN A 228 5.68 5.07 -24.11
C ASN A 228 5.96 4.65 -22.66
N ALA A 229 6.61 5.57 -21.96
CA ALA A 229 6.73 5.65 -20.53
C ALA A 229 5.34 5.64 -19.89
N GLY A 230 5.26 5.08 -18.70
CA GLY A 230 4.19 5.45 -17.79
C GLY A 230 4.49 6.80 -17.16
N THR A 231 3.46 7.46 -16.62
CA THR A 231 3.65 8.71 -15.89
C THR A 231 4.02 8.44 -14.44
N ASN A 232 4.65 9.41 -13.78
CA ASN A 232 4.86 9.37 -12.34
C ASN A 232 3.50 9.46 -11.60
N GLY A 233 3.48 8.94 -10.38
CA GLY A 233 2.42 9.22 -9.42
C GLY A 233 2.43 10.68 -8.98
N THR A 234 1.28 11.14 -8.49
CA THR A 234 1.07 12.42 -7.83
C THR A 234 0.39 12.18 -6.48
N ASP A 235 0.27 13.23 -5.66
CA ASP A 235 -0.45 13.16 -4.39
C ASP A 235 -1.92 12.73 -4.56
N GLU A 236 -2.53 13.02 -5.70
CA GLU A 236 -3.92 12.71 -5.98
C GLU A 236 -4.13 11.29 -6.51
N ARG A 237 -3.11 10.68 -7.13
CA ARG A 237 -3.24 9.38 -7.81
C ARG A 237 -1.92 8.75 -8.21
N GLY A 238 -1.94 7.44 -8.43
CA GLY A 238 -0.92 6.74 -9.20
C GLY A 238 -0.87 7.24 -10.64
N GLY A 239 0.29 7.08 -11.26
CA GLY A 239 0.54 7.40 -12.65
C GLY A 239 -0.14 6.42 -13.61
N ASN A 240 -0.37 6.86 -14.83
CA ASN A 240 -0.92 6.02 -15.89
C ASN A 240 0.19 5.16 -16.49
N GLY A 241 -0.15 3.94 -16.89
CA GLY A 241 0.74 3.13 -17.73
C GLY A 241 0.92 3.78 -19.11
N GLY A 242 2.00 3.43 -19.77
CA GLY A 242 2.27 3.86 -21.14
C GLY A 242 1.49 3.05 -22.16
N ASP A 243 1.39 3.61 -23.37
CA ASP A 243 0.75 2.98 -24.52
C ASP A 243 1.79 2.24 -25.38
N ILE A 244 1.31 1.24 -26.12
CA ILE A 244 2.08 0.61 -27.19
C ILE A 244 1.43 0.84 -28.54
N TYR A 245 2.27 0.98 -29.55
CA TYR A 245 1.92 0.95 -30.96
C TYR A 245 3.03 0.26 -31.73
N VAL A 246 2.78 -1.00 -32.09
CA VAL A 246 3.83 -1.91 -32.57
C VAL A 246 3.36 -2.63 -33.82
N CYS A 247 4.30 -3.06 -34.65
CA CYS A 247 3.99 -3.88 -35.80
C CYS A 247 3.54 -5.26 -35.28
N LYS A 248 2.50 -5.81 -35.92
CA LYS A 248 2.03 -7.17 -35.62
C LYS A 248 3.11 -8.21 -35.94
N ASP A 249 3.92 -7.93 -36.96
CA ASP A 249 4.99 -8.78 -37.44
C ASP A 249 6.06 -7.93 -38.15
N PHE A 250 7.14 -8.57 -38.58
CA PHE A 250 8.26 -7.92 -39.27
C PHE A 250 7.91 -7.36 -40.64
N SER A 251 6.79 -7.76 -41.26
CA SER A 251 6.33 -7.15 -42.51
C SER A 251 5.75 -5.75 -42.28
N CYS A 252 5.36 -5.44 -41.04
CA CYS A 252 4.71 -4.20 -40.61
C CYS A 252 3.55 -3.75 -41.51
N THR A 253 2.83 -4.70 -42.11
CA THR A 253 1.63 -4.41 -42.90
C THR A 253 0.42 -4.08 -42.02
N THR A 254 0.49 -4.41 -40.74
CA THR A 254 -0.56 -4.14 -39.75
C THR A 254 0.07 -3.70 -38.44
N MET A 255 -0.40 -2.55 -37.91
CA MET A 255 -0.06 -2.07 -36.58
C MET A 255 -1.12 -2.52 -35.57
N VAL A 256 -0.68 -2.75 -34.33
CA VAL A 256 -1.55 -3.03 -33.18
C VAL A 256 -1.26 -2.03 -32.08
N ALA A 257 -2.31 -1.69 -31.32
CA ALA A 257 -2.24 -0.72 -30.25
C ALA A 257 -2.83 -1.30 -28.96
N ALA A 258 -2.26 -0.92 -27.82
CA ALA A 258 -2.87 -1.11 -26.52
C ALA A 258 -2.61 0.12 -25.66
N THR A 259 -3.60 0.55 -24.90
CA THR A 259 -3.46 1.69 -24.00
C THR A 259 -2.98 1.25 -22.64
N GLY A 260 -2.21 2.10 -21.97
CA GLY A 260 -1.89 1.94 -20.56
C GLY A 260 -3.13 2.01 -19.67
N GLY A 261 -3.02 1.40 -18.51
CA GLY A 261 -4.01 1.45 -17.45
C GLY A 261 -3.98 2.81 -16.75
N ILE A 262 -5.13 3.20 -16.23
CA ILE A 262 -5.29 4.42 -15.46
C ILE A 262 -4.75 4.18 -14.04
N GLY A 263 -3.91 5.07 -13.51
CA GLY A 263 -3.42 4.94 -12.13
C GLY A 263 -4.54 5.14 -11.09
N GLY A 264 -4.43 4.49 -9.94
CA GLY A 264 -5.48 4.54 -8.92
C GLY A 264 -5.55 5.88 -8.19
N ALA A 265 -6.73 6.26 -7.70
CA ALA A 265 -6.91 7.49 -6.92
C ALA A 265 -6.44 7.34 -5.47
N THR A 266 -5.79 8.38 -4.95
CA THR A 266 -5.50 8.54 -3.52
C THR A 266 -6.77 9.03 -2.83
N VAL A 267 -7.19 8.30 -1.79
CA VAL A 267 -8.39 8.62 -1.03
C VAL A 267 -7.99 9.10 0.35
N THR A 268 -8.66 10.16 0.80
CA THR A 268 -8.35 10.86 2.05
C THR A 268 -9.51 10.73 3.02
N TYR A 269 -9.18 10.54 4.30
CA TYR A 269 -10.12 10.44 5.42
C TYR A 269 -9.71 11.43 6.52
N GLU A 270 -10.70 12.01 7.18
CA GLU A 270 -10.49 12.99 8.25
C GLU A 270 -10.98 12.46 9.59
N CYS A 271 -10.16 12.62 10.63
CA CYS A 271 -10.54 12.25 12.00
C CYS A 271 -9.83 13.09 13.05
N GLY A 272 -10.59 13.79 13.91
CA GLY A 272 -10.01 14.62 14.97
C GLY A 272 -9.06 15.71 14.48
N GLY A 273 -9.30 16.26 13.28
CA GLY A 273 -8.42 17.23 12.63
C GLY A 273 -7.13 16.63 12.03
N GLN A 274 -7.04 15.30 11.96
CA GLN A 274 -5.94 14.57 11.33
C GLN A 274 -6.39 13.87 10.05
N THR A 275 -5.48 13.81 9.10
CA THR A 275 -5.72 13.20 7.80
C THR A 275 -5.09 11.80 7.71
N ALA A 276 -5.88 10.80 7.33
CA ALA A 276 -5.43 9.48 6.88
C ALA A 276 -5.55 9.37 5.36
N LYS A 277 -4.65 8.62 4.72
CA LYS A 277 -4.67 8.38 3.28
C LYS A 277 -4.52 6.91 2.95
N THR A 278 -5.06 6.53 1.79
CA THR A 278 -4.65 5.36 1.03
C THR A 278 -4.15 5.87 -0.31
N TYR A 279 -2.93 5.49 -0.66
CA TYR A 279 -2.26 5.91 -1.87
C TYR A 279 -2.63 4.97 -3.02
N GLY A 280 -3.00 5.55 -4.16
CA GLY A 280 -3.38 4.79 -5.34
C GLY A 280 -2.19 4.10 -6.01
N GLY A 281 -2.41 2.87 -6.47
CA GLY A 281 -1.40 2.09 -7.20
C GLY A 281 -1.18 2.59 -8.63
N GLY A 282 -0.03 2.28 -9.22
CA GLY A 282 0.26 2.62 -10.62
C GLY A 282 -0.59 1.85 -11.63
N GLY A 283 -0.88 2.44 -12.79
CA GLY A 283 -1.52 1.75 -13.91
C GLY A 283 -0.53 0.84 -14.66
N GLY A 284 -0.96 -0.34 -15.09
CA GLY A 284 -0.11 -1.24 -15.90
C GLY A 284 0.12 -0.69 -17.31
N GLY A 285 1.29 -0.94 -17.90
CA GLY A 285 1.55 -0.60 -19.31
C GLY A 285 0.73 -1.46 -20.29
N GLY A 286 0.44 -0.93 -21.47
CA GLY A 286 -0.09 -1.74 -22.57
C GLY A 286 0.88 -2.86 -22.97
N ALA A 287 0.35 -3.99 -23.44
CA ALA A 287 1.14 -5.16 -23.78
C ALA A 287 0.72 -5.81 -25.11
N TYR A 288 1.68 -6.40 -25.82
CA TYR A 288 1.45 -7.18 -27.03
C TYR A 288 2.22 -8.50 -27.01
N SER A 289 1.57 -9.54 -27.50
CA SER A 289 2.16 -10.86 -27.71
C SER A 289 2.05 -11.28 -29.18
N GLY A 290 3.20 -11.40 -29.84
CA GLY A 290 3.30 -11.84 -31.24
C GLY A 290 2.80 -13.26 -31.46
N ASP A 291 2.91 -14.13 -30.46
CA ASP A 291 2.50 -15.53 -30.56
C ASP A 291 1.00 -15.71 -30.63
N TYR A 292 0.26 -14.80 -30.00
CA TYR A 292 -1.20 -14.77 -30.04
C TYR A 292 -1.74 -13.68 -30.96
N SER A 293 -0.85 -12.82 -31.49
CA SER A 293 -1.23 -11.66 -32.28
C SER A 293 -2.22 -10.74 -31.55
N THR A 294 -2.04 -10.58 -30.23
CA THR A 294 -3.01 -9.91 -29.36
C THR A 294 -2.36 -8.78 -28.58
N ALA A 295 -3.00 -7.61 -28.65
CA ALA A 295 -2.73 -6.45 -27.81
C ALA A 295 -3.69 -6.43 -26.62
N VAL A 296 -3.20 -6.06 -25.44
CA VAL A 296 -3.92 -6.06 -24.16
C VAL A 296 -3.68 -4.73 -23.47
N ASN A 297 -4.77 -4.04 -23.13
CA ASN A 297 -4.67 -2.79 -22.39
C ASN A 297 -4.16 -3.03 -20.97
N GLY A 298 -3.44 -2.06 -20.43
CA GLY A 298 -2.98 -2.04 -19.06
C GLY A 298 -4.12 -2.18 -18.04
N GLY A 299 -3.87 -2.90 -16.95
CA GLY A 299 -4.77 -2.94 -15.81
C GLY A 299 -4.75 -1.62 -15.03
N ASN A 300 -5.89 -1.15 -14.54
CA ASN A 300 -5.96 0.07 -13.73
C ASN A 300 -5.31 -0.14 -12.35
N GLY A 301 -4.72 0.90 -11.79
CA GLY A 301 -4.22 0.87 -10.42
C GLY A 301 -5.36 0.80 -9.39
N GLY A 302 -5.10 0.12 -8.26
CA GLY A 302 -6.01 0.04 -7.13
C GLY A 302 -6.26 1.42 -6.54
N SER A 303 -7.51 1.71 -6.15
CA SER A 303 -7.91 3.00 -5.57
C SER A 303 -8.65 2.80 -4.26
N GLY A 304 -8.32 3.59 -3.25
CA GLY A 304 -9.05 3.55 -1.99
C GLY A 304 -8.81 2.29 -1.18
N SER A 305 -9.65 2.13 -0.14
CA SER A 305 -9.66 0.95 0.72
C SER A 305 -10.81 0.01 0.37
N SER A 306 -10.62 -1.28 0.66
CA SER A 306 -11.63 -2.35 0.58
C SER A 306 -12.73 -2.21 1.64
N GLY A 307 -12.41 -1.53 2.75
CA GLY A 307 -13.34 -1.36 3.87
C GLY A 307 -13.36 -2.57 4.79
N THR A 308 -12.35 -3.45 4.67
CA THR A 308 -12.15 -4.63 5.48
C THR A 308 -10.67 -4.73 5.89
N SER A 309 -10.38 -5.39 7.01
CA SER A 309 -9.03 -5.82 7.36
C SER A 309 -9.06 -6.83 8.50
N ASP A 310 -8.35 -7.94 8.34
CA ASP A 310 -8.18 -8.95 9.39
C ASP A 310 -6.96 -8.65 10.29
N VAL A 311 -6.11 -7.70 9.88
CA VAL A 311 -4.89 -7.36 10.63
C VAL A 311 -4.96 -6.00 11.30
N SER A 312 -5.71 -5.05 10.75
CA SER A 312 -5.80 -3.71 11.32
C SER A 312 -6.62 -3.74 12.60
N PHE A 313 -6.26 -2.93 13.57
CA PHE A 313 -7.04 -2.72 14.79
C PHE A 313 -6.70 -1.40 15.44
N VAL A 314 -7.63 -0.89 16.24
CA VAL A 314 -7.34 0.09 17.27
C VAL A 314 -8.03 -0.36 18.54
N ARG A 315 -7.24 -0.62 19.58
CA ARG A 315 -7.70 -1.09 20.89
C ARG A 315 -7.21 -0.14 21.96
N ILE A 316 -8.10 0.22 22.88
CA ILE A 316 -7.80 1.06 24.02
C ILE A 316 -8.11 0.26 25.27
N TYR A 317 -7.12 0.18 26.13
CA TYR A 317 -7.18 -0.49 27.40
C TYR A 317 -7.02 0.51 28.54
N LYS A 318 -7.75 0.33 29.62
CA LYS A 318 -7.47 0.99 30.90
C LYS A 318 -6.46 0.15 31.68
N ILE A 319 -5.46 0.81 32.23
CA ILE A 319 -4.32 0.19 32.95
C ILE A 319 -4.14 0.78 34.35
#